data_AF-A0AA39JH54-F1
#
_entry.id   AF-A0AA39JH54-F1
#
_cell.length_a   1.000
_cell.length_b   1.000
_cell.length_c   1.000
_cell.angle_alpha   90.00
_cell.angle_beta   90.00
_cell.angle_gamma   90.00
#
_symmetry.space_group_name_H-M   'P 1'
#
loop_
_entity.id
_entity.type
_entity.pdbx_description
1 polymer ?
#
loop_
_entity_poly.entity_id
_entity_poly.type
_entity_poly.pdbx_seq_one_letter_code
_entity_poly.pdbx_strand_id
1 'polypeptide(L)'
;CQGYQPTFPDGESPHMLYLFALHHELSLPWDYKTCNGALLLHARTCQHQLDDSNDIERCTACTMLGWDPIVEGIEKRATEGIHENTVFTYYGFGGLTEIVCWKNWQINDMSLRHLMMEKVLLTRARALDDYKQLIWQIGHG
;
A
#
# COMPACT_ATOMS: atom_id res chain seq x y z
N CYS A 1 -20.61 -5.93 -24.23
CA CYS A 1 -19.30 -5.30 -24.01
C CYS A 1 -18.60 -5.98 -22.84
N GLN A 2 -17.37 -6.48 -23.02
CA GLN A 2 -16.58 -7.14 -21.96
C GLN A 2 -15.84 -6.18 -20.99
N GLY A 3 -15.72 -4.90 -21.36
CA GLY A 3 -14.97 -3.91 -20.60
C GLY A 3 -13.48 -3.89 -20.93
N TYR A 4 -12.76 -2.91 -20.40
CA TYR A 4 -11.31 -2.77 -20.54
C TYR A 4 -10.61 -3.52 -19.40
N GLN A 5 -9.58 -4.30 -19.72
CA GLN A 5 -8.77 -4.99 -18.71
C GLN A 5 -7.43 -4.27 -18.60
N PRO A 6 -7.13 -3.61 -17.47
CA PRO A 6 -5.82 -3.04 -17.24
C PRO A 6 -4.74 -4.13 -17.17
N THR A 7 -3.55 -3.79 -17.60
CA THR A 7 -2.37 -4.64 -17.59
C THR A 7 -1.71 -4.58 -16.22
N PHE A 8 -1.63 -5.73 -15.55
CA PHE A 8 -0.90 -5.89 -14.29
C PHE A 8 0.21 -6.93 -14.45
N PRO A 9 1.30 -6.85 -13.68
CA PRO A 9 2.36 -7.84 -13.67
C PRO A 9 1.84 -9.26 -13.41
N ASP A 10 2.43 -10.25 -14.08
CA ASP A 10 2.09 -11.66 -13.87
C ASP A 10 2.36 -12.09 -12.42
N GLY A 11 1.45 -12.89 -11.86
CA GLY A 11 1.56 -13.42 -10.50
C GLY A 11 1.08 -12.46 -9.40
N GLU A 12 0.85 -11.18 -9.72
CA GLU A 12 0.27 -10.22 -8.80
C GLU A 12 -1.26 -10.19 -8.91
N SER A 13 -1.92 -10.00 -7.77
CA SER A 13 -3.37 -9.88 -7.74
C SER A 13 -3.80 -8.47 -8.11
N PRO A 14 -4.70 -8.27 -9.08
CA PRO A 14 -5.26 -6.95 -9.39
C PRO A 14 -5.92 -6.29 -8.17
N HIS A 15 -6.39 -7.08 -7.20
CA HIS A 15 -6.94 -6.56 -5.94
C HIS A 15 -5.88 -5.92 -5.03
N MET A 16 -4.62 -6.33 -5.16
CA MET A 16 -3.50 -5.77 -4.40
C MET A 16 -2.94 -4.53 -5.08
N LEU A 17 -3.01 -4.47 -6.41
CA LEU A 17 -2.41 -3.40 -7.21
C LEU A 17 -3.37 -2.26 -7.54
N TYR A 18 -4.67 -2.55 -7.70
CA TYR A 18 -5.62 -1.54 -8.12
C TYR A 18 -5.89 -0.49 -7.03
N LEU A 19 -6.00 0.75 -7.49
CA LEU A 19 -6.11 1.94 -6.65
C LEU A 19 -7.58 2.26 -6.31
N PHE A 20 -8.23 1.38 -5.53
CA PHE A 20 -9.66 1.53 -5.20
C PHE A 20 -10.00 2.89 -4.58
N ALA A 21 -9.10 3.44 -3.76
CA ALA A 21 -9.29 4.73 -3.09
C ALA A 21 -9.41 5.90 -4.08
N LEU A 22 -8.93 5.78 -5.32
CA LEU A 22 -9.11 6.82 -6.34
C LEU A 22 -10.58 7.06 -6.70
N HIS A 23 -11.45 6.06 -6.56
CA HIS A 23 -12.89 6.24 -6.81
C HIS A 23 -13.57 7.14 -5.79
N HIS A 24 -12.96 7.32 -4.61
CA HIS A 24 -13.44 8.26 -3.60
C HIS A 24 -12.91 9.68 -3.86
N GLU A 25 -11.64 9.79 -4.24
CA GLU A 25 -10.96 11.08 -4.43
C GLU A 25 -11.32 11.75 -5.76
N LEU A 26 -11.49 10.94 -6.81
CA LEU A 26 -11.70 11.41 -8.18
C LEU A 26 -13.06 10.93 -8.69
N SER A 27 -13.75 11.79 -9.45
CA SER A 27 -14.94 11.39 -10.20
C SER A 27 -14.51 10.64 -11.46
N LEU A 28 -14.15 9.37 -11.30
CA LEU A 28 -13.67 8.53 -12.39
C LEU A 28 -14.80 8.21 -13.39
N PRO A 29 -14.55 8.28 -14.71
CA PRO A 29 -15.57 8.05 -15.74
C PRO A 29 -15.86 6.55 -15.99
N TRP A 30 -15.34 5.65 -15.17
CA TRP A 30 -15.57 4.21 -15.23
C TRP A 30 -15.90 3.63 -13.86
N ASP A 31 -16.60 2.50 -13.88
CA ASP A 31 -16.77 1.62 -12.74
C ASP A 31 -15.84 0.40 -12.90
N TYR A 32 -15.59 -0.33 -11.80
CA TYR A 32 -14.77 -1.53 -11.82
C TYR A 32 -15.59 -2.77 -11.48
N LYS A 33 -15.19 -3.92 -12.03
CA LYS A 33 -15.75 -5.24 -11.73
C LYS A 33 -14.63 -6.26 -11.69
N THR A 34 -14.78 -7.27 -10.85
CA THR A 34 -13.85 -8.39 -10.77
C THR A 34 -14.54 -9.65 -11.30
N CYS A 35 -13.91 -10.34 -12.26
CA CYS A 35 -14.44 -11.55 -12.88
C CYS A 35 -13.31 -12.57 -13.04
N ASN A 36 -13.47 -13.78 -12.47
CA ASN A 36 -12.47 -14.85 -12.53
C ASN A 36 -11.05 -14.42 -12.09
N GLY A 37 -10.96 -13.53 -11.10
CA GLY A 37 -9.68 -12.98 -10.62
C GLY A 37 -9.08 -11.86 -11.48
N ALA A 38 -9.68 -11.54 -12.64
CA ALA A 38 -9.32 -10.38 -13.44
C ALA A 38 -10.11 -9.14 -13.03
N LEU A 39 -9.47 -7.97 -13.09
CA LEU A 39 -10.12 -6.67 -12.90
C LEU A 39 -10.51 -6.09 -14.27
N LEU A 40 -11.76 -5.67 -14.39
CA LEU A 40 -12.34 -5.08 -15.59
C LEU A 40 -12.87 -3.68 -15.27
N LEU A 41 -12.52 -2.70 -16.08
CA LEU A 41 -13.05 -1.35 -16.06
C LEU A 41 -14.14 -1.20 -17.11
N HIS A 42 -15.26 -0.60 -16.71
CA HIS A 42 -16.39 -0.32 -17.59
C HIS A 42 -16.68 1.17 -17.58
N ALA A 43 -16.61 1.82 -18.75
CA ALA A 43 -16.95 3.22 -18.85
C ALA A 43 -18.42 3.42 -18.42
N ARG A 44 -18.72 4.47 -17.64
CA ARG A 44 -20.10 4.76 -17.20
C ARG A 44 -21.03 5.10 -18.35
N THR A 45 -20.46 5.59 -19.44
CA THR A 45 -21.15 5.84 -20.72
C THR A 45 -21.32 4.58 -21.57
N CYS A 46 -20.86 3.41 -21.10
CA CYS A 46 -21.05 2.14 -21.79
C CYS A 46 -22.53 1.77 -21.87
N GLN A 47 -23.08 1.75 -23.07
CA GLN A 47 -24.46 1.33 -23.32
C GLN A 47 -24.63 -0.19 -23.33
N HIS A 48 -23.57 -0.96 -23.05
CA HIS A 48 -23.50 -2.42 -23.07
C HIS A 48 -23.81 -3.08 -24.43
N GLN A 49 -24.22 -2.30 -25.42
CA GLN A 49 -24.38 -2.69 -26.81
C GLN A 49 -23.00 -2.85 -27.46
N LEU A 50 -22.85 -3.91 -28.24
CA LEU A 50 -21.73 -4.07 -29.15
C LEU A 50 -22.14 -3.41 -30.46
N ASP A 51 -21.22 -2.69 -31.11
CA ASP A 51 -21.50 -2.24 -32.48
C ASP A 51 -21.71 -3.48 -33.36
N ASP A 52 -22.75 -3.46 -34.20
CA ASP A 52 -23.17 -4.58 -35.08
C ASP A 52 -22.07 -4.99 -36.11
N SER A 53 -20.91 -4.33 -36.10
CA SER A 53 -19.72 -4.77 -36.81
C SER A 53 -19.02 -5.89 -36.05
N ASN A 54 -19.15 -7.11 -36.56
CA ASN A 54 -18.40 -8.30 -36.17
C ASN A 54 -16.94 -7.99 -35.77
N ASP A 55 -16.51 -8.61 -34.66
CA ASP A 55 -15.15 -8.70 -34.09
C ASP A 55 -14.74 -7.75 -32.96
N ILE A 56 -15.57 -6.79 -32.53
CA ILE A 56 -15.20 -5.94 -31.38
C ILE A 56 -15.93 -6.39 -30.11
N GLU A 57 -15.22 -7.07 -29.20
CA GLU A 57 -15.76 -7.53 -27.90
C GLU A 57 -16.04 -6.38 -26.89
N ARG A 58 -15.64 -5.15 -27.23
CA ARG A 58 -15.70 -3.93 -26.39
C ARG A 58 -16.34 -2.78 -27.15
N CYS A 59 -17.20 -1.99 -26.50
CA CYS A 59 -17.73 -0.77 -27.10
C CYS A 59 -16.66 0.33 -27.15
N THR A 60 -16.83 1.33 -28.02
CA THR A 60 -15.89 2.46 -28.17
C THR A 60 -15.56 3.14 -26.85
N ALA A 61 -16.56 3.36 -25.98
CA ALA A 61 -16.37 4.01 -24.69
C ALA A 61 -15.43 3.22 -23.76
N CYS A 62 -15.55 1.89 -23.73
CA CYS A 62 -14.65 1.04 -22.96
C CYS A 62 -13.27 0.93 -23.61
N THR A 63 -13.18 0.91 -24.94
CA THR A 63 -11.89 0.93 -25.65
C THR A 63 -11.14 2.23 -25.32
N MET A 64 -11.83 3.37 -25.27
CA MET A 64 -11.25 4.68 -24.92
C MET A 64 -10.56 4.71 -23.54
N LEU A 65 -10.95 3.84 -22.60
CA LEU A 65 -10.30 3.75 -21.29
C LEU A 65 -8.82 3.34 -21.36
N GLY A 66 -8.41 2.63 -22.41
CA GLY A 66 -7.00 2.28 -22.61
C GLY A 66 -6.10 3.46 -22.95
N TRP A 67 -6.67 4.61 -23.31
CA TRP A 67 -5.94 5.86 -23.53
C TRP A 67 -6.23 6.90 -22.45
N ASP A 68 -6.93 6.51 -21.38
CA ASP A 68 -7.17 7.42 -20.27
C ASP A 68 -5.88 7.58 -19.44
N PRO A 69 -5.40 8.82 -19.21
CA PRO A 69 -4.11 9.06 -18.57
C PRO A 69 -4.09 8.62 -17.09
N ILE A 70 -5.25 8.55 -16.44
CA ILE A 70 -5.33 8.04 -15.08
C ILE A 70 -5.13 6.53 -15.11
N VAL A 71 -5.81 5.81 -16.02
CA VAL A 71 -5.64 4.34 -16.20
C VAL A 71 -4.18 3.99 -16.52
N GLU A 72 -3.56 4.68 -17.49
CA GLU A 72 -2.14 4.52 -17.80
C GLU A 72 -1.27 4.74 -16.55
N GLY A 73 -1.59 5.76 -15.76
CA GLY A 73 -0.92 6.02 -14.48
C GLY A 73 -1.12 4.92 -13.44
N ILE A 74 -2.24 4.17 -13.45
CA ILE A 74 -2.45 3.00 -12.59
C ILE A 74 -1.51 1.88 -13.03
N GLU A 75 -1.50 1.55 -14.32
CA GLU A 75 -0.68 0.47 -14.90
C GLU A 75 0.81 0.74 -14.69
N LYS A 76 1.25 1.98 -14.90
CA LYS A 76 2.63 2.39 -14.67
C LYS A 76 3.05 2.23 -13.22
N ARG A 77 2.20 2.62 -12.27
CA ARG A 77 2.50 2.44 -10.83
C ARG A 77 2.51 0.97 -10.42
N ALA A 78 1.65 0.16 -11.04
CA ALA A 78 1.64 -1.28 -10.78
C ALA A 78 2.92 -1.96 -11.26
N THR A 79 3.54 -1.47 -12.34
CA THR A 79 4.77 -2.05 -12.93
C THR A 79 6.06 -1.46 -12.37
N GLU A 80 6.13 -0.13 -12.21
CA GLU A 80 7.33 0.59 -11.76
C GLU A 80 7.40 0.75 -10.23
N GLY A 81 6.29 0.49 -9.53
CA GLY A 81 6.15 0.76 -8.11
C GLY A 81 5.71 2.19 -7.80
N ILE A 82 5.55 2.47 -6.51
CA ILE A 82 5.04 3.76 -6.01
C ILE A 82 6.12 4.40 -5.14
N HIS A 83 6.38 5.68 -5.38
CA HIS A 83 7.33 6.45 -4.57
C HIS A 83 6.84 6.61 -3.13
N GLU A 84 7.73 6.50 -2.14
CA GLU A 84 7.43 6.53 -0.69
C GLU A 84 6.62 7.75 -0.21
N ASN A 85 6.78 8.90 -0.88
CA ASN A 85 6.11 10.15 -0.55
C ASN A 85 4.78 10.36 -1.31
N THR A 86 4.25 9.33 -1.95
CA THR A 86 2.98 9.43 -2.68
C THR A 86 1.81 9.50 -1.68
N VAL A 87 0.70 10.14 -2.05
CA VAL A 87 -0.52 10.14 -1.24
C VAL A 87 -1.13 8.74 -1.20
N PHE A 88 -1.67 8.32 -0.04
CA PHE A 88 -2.21 6.97 0.18
C PHE A 88 -3.32 6.55 -0.79
N THR A 89 -4.04 7.49 -1.39
CA THR A 89 -5.08 7.22 -2.40
C THR A 89 -4.52 6.57 -3.67
N TYR A 90 -3.23 6.76 -3.95
CA TYR A 90 -2.51 6.14 -5.06
C TYR A 90 -1.76 4.86 -4.67
N TYR A 91 -2.05 4.29 -3.50
CA TYR A 91 -1.57 2.95 -3.15
C TYR A 91 -2.66 1.91 -3.35
N GLY A 92 -2.26 0.81 -3.98
CA GLY A 92 -3.04 -0.42 -3.95
C GLY A 92 -3.01 -1.03 -2.55
N PHE A 93 -3.91 -1.98 -2.29
CA PHE A 93 -3.97 -2.64 -0.99
C PHE A 93 -2.66 -3.33 -0.58
N GLY A 94 -1.90 -3.85 -1.56
CA GLY A 94 -0.57 -4.43 -1.34
C GLY A 94 0.41 -3.42 -0.78
N GLY A 95 0.57 -2.28 -1.45
CA GLY A 95 1.47 -1.21 -0.99
C GLY A 95 1.07 -0.65 0.38
N LEU A 96 -0.22 -0.53 0.67
CA LEU A 96 -0.68 -0.13 2.01
C LEU A 96 -0.30 -1.16 3.08
N THR A 97 -0.45 -2.46 2.77
CA THR A 97 -0.08 -3.55 3.69
C THR A 97 1.42 -3.54 3.97
N GLU A 98 2.26 -3.33 2.94
CA GLU A 98 3.70 -3.21 3.09
C GLU A 98 4.10 -2.03 3.99
N ILE A 99 3.49 -0.86 3.79
CA ILE A 99 3.74 0.32 4.63
C ILE A 99 3.38 0.04 6.09
N VAL A 100 2.23 -0.60 6.33
CA VAL A 100 1.79 -0.95 7.70
C VAL A 100 2.76 -1.94 8.33
N CYS A 101 3.15 -2.99 7.62
CA CYS A 101 4.12 -3.99 8.09
C CYS A 101 5.46 -3.33 8.43
N TRP A 102 5.96 -2.46 7.54
CA TRP A 102 7.22 -1.75 7.72
C TRP A 102 7.18 -0.81 8.94
N LYS A 103 6.12 -0.02 9.09
CA LYS A 103 5.94 0.87 10.26
C LYS A 103 5.84 0.08 11.56
N ASN A 104 5.13 -1.05 11.54
CA ASN A 104 5.00 -1.90 12.72
C ASN A 104 6.36 -2.49 13.13
N TRP A 105 7.18 -2.90 12.15
CA TRP A 105 8.56 -3.34 12.39
C TRP A 105 9.40 -2.24 13.03
N GLN A 106 9.35 -1.01 12.51
CA GLN A 106 10.07 0.14 13.07
C GLN A 106 9.66 0.44 14.51
N ILE A 107 8.36 0.43 14.81
CA ILE A 107 7.84 0.65 16.17
C ILE A 107 8.37 -0.42 17.14
N ASN A 108 8.36 -1.68 16.72
CA ASN A 108 8.87 -2.78 17.53
C ASN A 108 10.38 -2.67 17.78
N ASP A 109 11.17 -2.34 16.74
CA ASP A 109 12.61 -2.13 16.89
C ASP A 109 12.92 -0.99 17.87
N MET A 110 12.25 0.16 17.73
CA MET A 110 12.41 1.29 18.65
C MET A 110 12.03 0.91 20.09
N SER A 111 10.94 0.16 20.27
CA SER A 111 10.49 -0.31 21.59
C SER A 111 11.53 -1.22 22.24
N LEU A 112 12.12 -2.15 21.48
CA LEU A 112 13.18 -3.04 21.97
C LEU A 112 14.43 -2.26 22.37
N ARG A 113 14.86 -1.28 21.57
CA ARG A 113 16.00 -0.42 21.90
C ARG A 113 15.77 0.38 23.18
N HIS A 114 14.57 0.92 23.34
CA HIS A 114 14.19 1.66 24.53
C HIS A 114 14.29 0.76 25.79
N LEU A 115 13.69 -0.43 25.74
CA LEU A 115 13.76 -1.41 26.84
C LEU A 115 15.19 -1.84 27.16
N MET A 116 16.03 -2.01 26.14
CA MET A 116 17.44 -2.34 26.33
C MET A 116 18.19 -1.20 27.02
N MET A 117 17.95 0.05 26.61
CA MET A 117 18.57 1.22 27.20
C MET A 117 18.15 1.41 28.67
N GLU A 118 16.87 1.25 28.98
CA GLU A 118 16.36 1.30 30.36
C GLU A 118 17.03 0.24 31.25
N LYS A 119 17.15 -1.00 30.77
CA LYS A 119 17.84 -2.07 31.53
C LYS A 119 19.31 -1.73 31.81
N VAL A 120 20.02 -1.19 30.83
CA VAL A 120 21.42 -0.76 31.00
C VAL A 120 21.52 0.35 32.04
N LEU A 121 20.63 1.34 31.99
CA LEU A 121 20.60 2.44 32.96
C LEU A 121 20.29 1.95 34.37
N LEU A 122 19.30 1.07 34.54
CA LEU A 122 18.97 0.47 35.83
C LEU A 122 20.14 -0.32 36.42
N THR A 123 20.85 -1.08 35.58
CA THR A 123 22.02 -1.85 36.02
C THR A 123 23.15 -0.93 36.49
N ARG A 124 23.41 0.16 35.75
CA ARG A 124 24.41 1.17 36.15
C ARG A 124 24.00 1.91 37.41
N ALA A 125 22.73 2.27 37.55
CA ALA A 125 22.21 2.94 38.74
C ALA A 125 22.36 2.06 39.99
N ARG A 126 22.04 0.76 39.89
CA ARG A 126 22.26 -0.20 40.99
C ARG A 126 23.74 -0.31 41.36
N ALA A 127 24.62 -0.47 40.38
CA ALA A 127 26.07 -0.55 40.65
C ALA A 127 26.62 0.73 41.33
N LEU A 128 26.11 1.91 40.99
CA LEU A 128 26.47 3.16 41.66
C LEU A 128 25.95 3.20 43.11
N ASP A 129 24.76 2.66 43.36
CA ASP A 129 24.18 2.58 44.70
C ASP A 129 24.97 1.62 45.59
N ASP A 130 25.31 0.44 45.06
CA ASP A 130 26.17 -0.54 45.72
C ASP A 130 27.54 0.06 46.09
N TYR A 131 28.15 0.82 45.17
CA TYR A 131 29.41 1.52 45.41
C TYR A 131 29.30 2.59 46.51
N LYS A 132 28.22 3.39 46.51
CA LYS A 132 27.96 4.37 47.57
C LYS A 132 27.80 3.70 48.93
N GLN A 133 27.08 2.58 48.98
CA GLN A 133 26.89 1.82 50.20
C GLN A 133 28.22 1.27 50.75
N LEU A 134 29.08 0.76 49.87
CA LEU A 134 30.43 0.30 50.24
C LEU A 134 31.27 1.43 50.85
N ILE A 135 31.32 2.61 50.21
CA ILE A 135 32.06 3.77 50.76
C ILE A 135 31.51 4.17 52.12
N TRP A 136 30.18 4.23 52.26
CA TRP A 136 29.54 4.60 53.52
C TRP A 136 29.94 3.65 54.66
N GLN A 137 29.96 2.34 54.39
CA GLN A 137 30.41 1.31 55.34
C GLN A 137 31.88 1.49 55.74
N ILE A 138 32.77 1.77 54.78
CA ILE A 138 34.21 1.98 55.05
C ILE A 138 34.43 3.26 55.88
N GLY A 139 33.68 4.33 55.62
CA GLY A 139 33.84 5.60 56.33
C GLY A 139 33.24 5.64 57.74
N HIS A 140 32.39 4.67 58.10
CA HIS A 140 31.76 4.56 59.42
C HIS A 140 32.25 3.36 60.24
N GLY A 141 33.24 2.60 59.75
CA GLY A 141 33.94 1.54 60.48
C GLY A 141 35.27 2.03 61.04
#